data_AF-A0A1G0DM20-F1
#
_entry.id   AF-A0A1G0DM20-F1
#
_cell.length_a   1.000
_cell.length_b   1.000
_cell.length_c   1.000
_cell.angle_alpha   90.00
_cell.angle_beta   90.00
_cell.angle_gamma   90.00
#
_symmetry.space_group_name_H-M   'P 1'
#
loop_
_entity.id
_entity.type
_entity.pdbx_description
1 polymer ?
#
loop_
_entity_poly.entity_id
_entity_poly.type
_entity_poly.pdbx_seq_one_letter_code
_entity_poly.pdbx_strand_id
1 'polypeptide(L)'
;MSGSKTNTMSRKEVLAAVRAIPPENDFVWDGKNEDDRPASQEELNAALESYRAKRGRPSGSGTKEQVAIRLDRDVLAAFRASGAGWQTRMNAALRDWLKTHSPV
;
A
#
# COMPACT_ATOMS: atom_id res chain seq x y z
N MET A 1 18.80 3.49 -12.31
CA MET A 1 18.52 2.19 -11.66
C MET A 1 17.45 1.47 -12.46
N SER A 2 17.81 0.43 -13.22
CA SER A 2 16.86 -0.34 -14.03
C SER A 2 16.16 -1.34 -13.13
N GLY A 3 14.84 -1.24 -12.99
CA GLY A 3 14.03 -2.23 -12.29
C GLY A 3 14.17 -3.62 -12.93
N SER A 4 13.96 -4.66 -12.13
CA SER A 4 14.05 -6.06 -12.55
C SER A 4 13.19 -6.31 -13.79
N LYS A 5 13.79 -6.80 -14.88
CA LYS A 5 13.07 -7.15 -16.11
C LYS A 5 12.25 -8.40 -15.83
N THR A 6 10.94 -8.27 -15.77
CA THR A 6 9.99 -9.35 -15.46
C THR A 6 10.07 -10.45 -16.53
N ASN A 7 10.01 -11.70 -16.06
CA ASN A 7 10.09 -12.97 -16.80
C ASN A 7 9.52 -12.98 -18.23
N THR A 8 10.27 -13.60 -19.14
CA THR A 8 9.90 -13.85 -20.56
C THR A 8 8.68 -14.77 -20.74
N MET A 9 8.31 -15.55 -19.71
CA MET A 9 7.23 -16.54 -19.79
C MET A 9 5.86 -15.94 -19.46
N SER A 10 4.84 -16.33 -20.22
CA SER A 10 3.44 -16.04 -19.89
C SER A 10 3.01 -16.81 -18.63
N ARG A 11 1.99 -16.31 -17.91
CA ARG A 11 1.45 -16.98 -16.71
C ARG A 11 1.07 -18.45 -16.95
N LYS A 12 0.56 -18.76 -18.15
CA LYS A 12 0.20 -20.12 -18.55
C LYS A 12 1.42 -21.02 -18.65
N GLU A 13 2.51 -20.54 -19.24
CA GLU A 13 3.78 -21.25 -19.37
C GLU A 13 4.46 -21.42 -18.01
N VAL A 14 4.41 -20.41 -17.13
CA VAL A 14 4.91 -20.52 -15.75
C VAL A 14 4.17 -21.61 -14.98
N LEU A 15 2.83 -21.64 -15.06
CA LEU A 15 2.04 -22.67 -14.37
C LEU A 15 2.27 -24.07 -14.94
N ALA A 16 2.47 -24.20 -16.25
CA ALA A 16 2.79 -25.47 -16.89
C ALA A 16 4.18 -25.96 -16.48
N ALA A 17 5.19 -25.08 -16.46
CA ALA A 17 6.54 -25.39 -16.01
C ALA A 17 6.57 -25.81 -14.53
N VAL A 18 5.89 -25.09 -13.63
CA VAL A 18 5.81 -25.44 -12.20
C VAL A 18 5.17 -26.81 -11.99
N ARG A 19 4.12 -27.15 -12.74
CA ARG A 19 3.47 -28.47 -12.66
C ARG A 19 4.30 -29.61 -13.26
N ALA A 20 5.22 -29.28 -14.16
CA ALA A 20 6.11 -30.24 -14.80
C ALA A 20 7.38 -30.53 -13.99
N ILE A 21 7.61 -29.81 -12.88
CA ILE A 21 8.70 -30.10 -11.94
C ILE A 21 8.41 -31.47 -11.31
N PRO A 22 9.30 -32.45 -11.49
CA PRO A 22 9.13 -33.75 -10.85
C PRO A 22 9.23 -33.63 -9.32
N PRO A 23 8.42 -34.38 -8.56
CA PRO A 23 8.39 -34.31 -7.11
C PRO A 23 9.70 -34.73 -6.45
N GLU A 24 10.58 -35.45 -7.15
CA GLU A 24 11.94 -35.74 -6.64
C GLU A 24 12.81 -34.49 -6.42
N ASN A 25 12.45 -33.36 -7.04
CA ASN A 25 13.15 -32.08 -6.85
C ASN A 25 12.46 -31.19 -5.80
N ASP A 26 11.40 -31.67 -5.16
CA ASP A 26 10.76 -30.92 -4.09
C ASP A 26 11.70 -30.84 -2.89
N PHE A 27 11.73 -29.67 -2.25
CA PHE A 27 12.51 -29.46 -1.05
C PHE A 27 11.94 -30.30 0.09
N VAL A 28 12.74 -31.23 0.60
CA VAL A 28 12.44 -32.02 1.80
C VAL A 28 13.33 -31.55 2.94
N TRP A 29 12.71 -31.14 4.04
CA TRP A 29 13.42 -30.70 5.23
C TRP A 29 14.22 -31.87 5.84
N ASP A 30 15.50 -31.65 6.11
CA ASP A 30 16.45 -32.68 6.55
C ASP A 30 16.54 -32.84 8.08
N GLY A 31 15.76 -32.06 8.83
CA GLY A 31 15.72 -32.09 10.29
C GLY A 31 16.92 -31.45 10.99
N LYS A 32 17.87 -30.85 10.25
CA LYS A 32 19.10 -30.28 10.83
C LYS A 32 18.97 -28.81 11.20
N ASN A 33 18.17 -28.06 10.45
CA ASN A 33 17.97 -26.63 10.67
C ASN A 33 16.49 -26.32 10.90
N GLU A 34 16.13 -25.95 12.12
CA GLU A 34 14.74 -25.64 12.48
C GLU A 34 14.18 -24.45 11.69
N ASP A 35 15.03 -23.54 11.22
CA ASP A 35 14.62 -22.39 10.40
C ASP A 35 14.21 -22.80 8.98
N ASP A 36 14.70 -23.94 8.48
CA ASP A 36 14.40 -24.45 7.14
C ASP A 36 13.15 -25.35 7.13
N ARG A 37 12.50 -25.55 8.28
CA ARG A 37 11.29 -26.37 8.37
C ARG A 37 10.14 -25.69 7.63
N PRO A 38 9.29 -26.45 6.91
CA PRO A 38 8.07 -25.88 6.35
C PRO A 38 7.17 -25.38 7.50
N ALA A 39 6.59 -24.20 7.31
CA ALA A 39 5.64 -23.64 8.28
C ALA A 39 4.46 -24.60 8.48
N SER A 40 4.00 -24.71 9.73
CA SER A 40 2.76 -25.44 10.00
C SER A 40 1.57 -24.72 9.34
N GLN A 41 0.48 -25.44 9.09
CA GLN A 41 -0.72 -24.84 8.52
C GLN A 41 -1.27 -23.70 9.39
N GLU A 42 -1.13 -23.82 10.71
CA GLU A 42 -1.55 -22.80 11.67
C GLU A 42 -0.67 -21.55 11.60
N GLU A 43 0.66 -21.72 11.55
CA GLU A 43 1.62 -20.62 11.40
C GLU A 43 1.42 -19.88 10.08
N LEU A 44 1.20 -20.62 8.99
CA LEU A 44 0.91 -20.05 7.68
C LEU A 44 -0.38 -19.22 7.70
N ASN A 45 -1.45 -19.75 8.31
CA ASN A 45 -2.73 -19.06 8.43
C ASN A 45 -2.59 -17.78 9.26
N ALA A 46 -1.93 -17.84 10.42
CA ALA A 46 -1.69 -16.69 11.28
C ALA A 46 -0.84 -15.60 10.58
N ALA A 47 0.19 -16.02 9.82
CA ALA A 47 0.98 -15.11 9.02
C ALA A 47 0.14 -14.43 7.92
N LEU A 48 -0.71 -15.18 7.22
CA LEU A 48 -1.61 -14.64 6.21
C LEU A 48 -2.65 -13.68 6.79
N GLU A 49 -3.21 -13.97 7.96
CA GLU A 49 -4.15 -13.09 8.66
C GLU A 49 -3.49 -11.78 9.09
N SER A 50 -2.31 -11.85 9.70
CA SER A 50 -1.56 -10.65 10.09
C SER A 50 -1.15 -9.81 8.88
N TYR A 51 -0.79 -10.45 7.76
CA TYR A 51 -0.49 -9.78 6.51
C TYR A 51 -1.72 -9.11 5.89
N ARG A 52 -2.87 -9.79 5.89
CA ARG A 52 -4.15 -9.23 5.41
C ARG A 52 -4.59 -8.03 6.25
N ALA A 53 -4.45 -8.10 7.58
CA ALA A 53 -4.75 -6.99 8.48
C ALA A 53 -3.87 -5.75 8.20
N LYS A 54 -2.60 -5.96 7.79
CA LYS A 54 -1.67 -4.90 7.39
C LYS A 54 -1.89 -4.40 5.96
N ARG A 55 -2.63 -5.13 5.13
CA ARG A 55 -2.84 -4.82 3.72
C ARG A 55 -4.08 -3.94 3.54
N GLY A 56 -3.87 -2.63 3.56
CA GLY A 56 -4.89 -1.65 3.19
C GLY A 56 -4.35 -0.24 3.33
N ARG A 57 -4.65 0.63 2.35
CA ARG A 57 -4.50 2.07 2.54
C ARG A 57 -5.42 2.46 3.70
N PRO A 58 -4.96 3.22 4.70
CA PRO A 58 -5.79 3.58 5.86
C PRO A 58 -7.16 4.09 5.40
N SER A 59 -8.22 3.58 6.04
CA SER A 59 -9.59 4.00 5.76
C SER A 59 -9.67 5.53 5.91
N GLY A 60 -9.98 6.22 4.82
CA GLY A 60 -10.00 7.69 4.79
C GLY A 60 -9.32 8.33 3.57
N SER A 61 -8.66 7.56 2.71
CA SER A 61 -8.11 8.08 1.46
C SER A 61 -9.11 8.30 0.33
N GLY A 62 -10.38 7.89 0.51
CA GLY A 62 -11.41 7.96 -0.52
C GLY A 62 -12.26 9.23 -0.50
N THR A 63 -12.15 10.06 0.53
CA THR A 63 -13.03 11.24 0.71
C THR A 63 -12.39 12.56 0.32
N LYS A 64 -11.08 12.55 -0.01
CA LYS A 64 -10.34 13.74 -0.40
C LYS A 64 -9.98 13.64 -1.87
N GLU A 65 -10.40 14.65 -2.62
CA GLU A 65 -10.00 14.80 -4.02
C GLU A 65 -8.77 15.71 -4.10
N GLN A 66 -7.75 15.29 -4.86
CA GLN A 66 -6.58 16.13 -5.12
C GLN A 66 -6.88 17.00 -6.33
N VAL A 67 -7.04 18.30 -6.09
CA VAL A 67 -7.27 19.31 -7.13
C VAL A 67 -6.08 20.27 -7.22
N ALA A 68 -5.76 20.71 -8.44
CA ALA A 68 -4.78 21.76 -8.68
C ALA A 68 -5.50 23.11 -8.83
N ILE A 69 -5.42 23.96 -7.80
CA ILE A 69 -6.01 25.31 -7.80
C ILE A 69 -4.93 26.38 -7.64
N ARG A 70 -5.18 27.58 -8.17
CA ARG A 70 -4.34 28.76 -7.92
C ARG A 70 -4.89 29.50 -6.70
N LEU A 71 -4.02 29.82 -5.75
CA LEU A 71 -4.33 30.59 -4.55
C LEU A 71 -3.39 31.79 -4.48
N ASP A 72 -3.83 32.87 -3.83
CA ASP A 72 -2.98 34.03 -3.59
C ASP A 72 -1.77 33.67 -2.73
N ARG A 73 -0.64 34.33 -3.02
CA ARG A 73 0.66 33.98 -2.43
C ARG A 73 0.71 34.21 -0.94
N ASP A 74 0.08 35.28 -0.47
CA ASP A 74 -0.02 35.67 0.94
C ASP A 74 -0.86 34.67 1.74
N VAL A 75 -2.02 34.25 1.22
CA VAL A 75 -2.87 33.21 1.83
C VAL A 75 -2.10 31.90 1.97
N LEU A 76 -1.43 31.47 0.89
CA LEU A 76 -0.63 30.24 0.91
C LEU A 76 0.55 30.34 1.89
N ALA A 77 1.21 31.51 1.95
CA ALA A 77 2.31 31.75 2.88
C ALA A 77 1.85 31.69 4.35
N ALA A 78 0.71 32.29 4.68
CA ALA A 78 0.13 32.26 6.02
C ALA A 78 -0.15 30.83 6.50
N PHE A 79 -0.76 29.99 5.64
CA PHE A 79 -0.97 28.59 5.99
C PHE A 79 0.35 27.83 6.10
N ARG A 80 1.30 27.98 5.17
CA ARG A 80 2.60 27.29 5.24
C ARG A 80 3.40 27.64 6.49
N ALA A 81 3.35 28.89 6.94
CA ALA A 81 4.01 29.35 8.16
C ALA A 81 3.51 28.62 9.42
N SER A 82 2.27 28.09 9.40
CA SER A 82 1.75 27.29 10.51
C SER A 82 2.40 25.90 10.67
N GLY A 83 3.32 25.52 9.77
CA GLY A 83 4.13 24.30 9.87
C GLY A 83 3.43 23.03 9.36
N ALA A 84 3.83 21.87 9.88
CA ALA A 84 3.30 20.57 9.45
C ALA A 84 1.76 20.52 9.57
N GLY A 85 1.10 19.91 8.58
CA GLY A 85 -0.36 19.81 8.53
C GLY A 85 -1.08 21.08 8.05
N TRP A 86 -0.38 22.06 7.47
CA TRP A 86 -1.00 23.30 6.98
C TRP A 86 -2.10 23.06 5.95
N GLN A 87 -1.97 22.06 5.09
CA GLN A 87 -3.03 21.68 4.12
C GLN A 87 -4.29 21.18 4.83
N THR A 88 -4.13 20.42 5.92
CA THR A 88 -5.26 19.96 6.74
C THR A 88 -5.97 21.15 7.40
N ARG A 89 -5.21 22.12 7.92
CA ARG A 89 -5.77 23.36 8.49
C ARG A 89 -6.47 24.21 7.43
N MET A 90 -5.90 24.34 6.24
CA MET A 90 -6.51 25.04 5.11
C MET A 90 -7.85 24.39 4.72
N ASN A 91 -7.90 23.06 4.59
CA ASN A 91 -9.14 22.34 4.31
C ASN A 91 -10.18 22.49 5.43
N ALA A 92 -9.76 22.52 6.70
CA ALA A 92 -10.66 22.77 7.83
C ALA A 92 -11.24 24.19 7.77
N ALA A 93 -10.44 25.20 7.43
CA ALA A 93 -10.91 26.58 7.27
C ALA A 93 -11.93 26.71 6.14
N LEU A 94 -11.69 26.06 4.98
CA LEU A 94 -12.65 26.03 3.88
C LEU A 94 -13.97 25.36 4.29
N ARG A 95 -13.89 24.25 5.03
CA ARG A 95 -15.08 23.57 5.56
C ARG A 95 -15.86 24.45 6.53
N ASP A 96 -15.17 25.21 7.37
CA ASP A 96 -15.80 26.09 8.34
C ASP A 96 -16.48 27.29 7.67
N TRP A 97 -15.80 27.87 6.67
CA TRP A 97 -16.35 28.94 5.84
C TRP A 97 -17.68 28.53 5.17
N LEU A 98 -17.76 27.29 4.65
CA LEU A 98 -18.99 26.75 4.04
C LEU A 98 -20.16 26.55 5.01
N LYS A 99 -19.94 26.56 6.34
CA LYS A 99 -21.06 26.50 7.31
C LYS A 99 -21.80 27.82 7.39
N THR A 100 -21.10 28.91 7.14
CA THR A 100 -21.59 30.29 7.34
C THR A 100 -21.81 31.02 6.02
N HIS A 101 -21.26 30.51 4.92
CA HIS A 101 -21.33 31.14 3.60
C HIS A 101 -21.76 30.14 2.52
N SER A 102 -22.52 30.63 1.55
CA SER A 102 -22.81 29.93 0.31
C SER A 102 -21.77 30.32 -0.74
N PRO A 103 -21.17 29.38 -1.48
CA PRO A 103 -20.24 29.67 -2.58
C PRO A 103 -20.93 30.17 -3.87
N VAL A 104 -22.16 30.67 -3.77
CA VAL A 104 -23.03 31.11 -4.89
C VAL A 104 -23.65 32.44 -4.57
#